data_AF-A0A7X8R3S6-F1
#
_entry.id   AF-A0A7X8R3S6-F1
#
_cell.length_a   1.000
_cell.length_b   1.000
_cell.length_c   1.000
_cell.angle_alpha   90.00
_cell.angle_beta   90.00
_cell.angle_gamma   90.00
#
_symmetry.space_group_name_H-M   'P 1'
#
loop_
_entity.id
_entity.type
_entity.pdbx_description
1 polymer ?
#
loop_
_entity_poly.entity_id
_entity_poly.type
_entity_poly.pdbx_seq_one_letter_code
_entity_poly.pdbx_strand_id
1 'polypeptide(L)'
;MNELTQAEWLRLIRVVFPALEQDRALAIIVDLPKRAEEDHPAWRRRRRLAAGWHAMLAAQAAQLGLQEVALFAYENVGFNNADLPTAWLRVADALPETSETLSQFGELQEAEQIFSNFQLFLAPTEHSATAPLKVNGKKYGFRAATMPGFHADMIPALRVDYEQVFQRLLLLKEKLDNAEQAEIAFTVDHRRECTMVFDLRHRQATVSSGRFLQAGEVGNLPSGETYIVPYEGEKEEPSATEGILPVQVGESLLYYTIKRNRARSVAGEGDAVKSEAERLEQEPAYGNMAELGFGVLADFGIMPIGEILLDEKLGFHVGFGRSDHFGGFVGAGQFSAPARMVHLDRIYVPACQPRVSVQELALLYADGRRERLIQQDRYTVFAGSRTDLT
;
A
#
# COMPACT_ATOMS: atom_id res chain seq x y z
N MET A 1 -19.60 -6.98 -15.12
CA MET A 1 -18.29 -7.61 -15.39
C MET A 1 -17.31 -7.32 -14.25
N ASN A 2 -17.71 -7.57 -12.99
CA ASN A 2 -16.99 -7.10 -11.79
C ASN A 2 -16.53 -8.24 -10.88
N GLU A 3 -16.18 -9.39 -11.46
CA GLU A 3 -15.61 -10.53 -10.72
C GLU A 3 -14.47 -11.11 -11.55
N LEU A 4 -13.47 -11.68 -10.88
CA LEU A 4 -12.45 -12.48 -11.54
C LEU A 4 -13.05 -13.83 -11.93
N THR A 5 -12.77 -14.28 -13.15
CA THR A 5 -13.03 -15.63 -13.60
C THR A 5 -12.23 -16.64 -12.77
N GLN A 6 -12.65 -17.91 -12.79
CA GLN A 6 -11.91 -18.99 -12.14
C GLN A 6 -10.44 -19.01 -12.58
N ALA A 7 -10.17 -18.88 -13.88
CA ALA A 7 -8.80 -18.90 -14.41
C ALA A 7 -7.97 -17.71 -13.92
N GLU A 8 -8.57 -16.53 -13.79
CA GLU A 8 -7.90 -15.35 -13.22
C GLU A 8 -7.57 -15.54 -11.73
N TRP A 9 -8.49 -16.09 -10.94
CA TRP A 9 -8.23 -16.41 -9.54
C TRP A 9 -7.10 -17.42 -9.35
N LEU A 10 -7.13 -18.52 -10.10
CA LEU A 10 -6.10 -19.55 -10.02
C LEU A 10 -4.72 -18.98 -10.38
N ARG A 11 -4.66 -18.12 -11.39
CA ARG A 11 -3.44 -17.41 -11.77
C ARG A 11 -2.98 -16.47 -10.66
N LEU A 12 -3.89 -15.65 -10.13
CA LEU A 12 -3.59 -14.68 -9.09
C LEU A 12 -3.01 -15.36 -7.84
N ILE A 13 -3.65 -16.42 -7.33
CA ILE A 13 -3.16 -17.14 -6.16
C ILE A 13 -1.76 -17.72 -6.39
N ARG A 14 -1.50 -18.30 -7.57
CA ARG A 14 -0.17 -18.87 -7.88
C ARG A 14 0.93 -17.80 -7.99
N VAL A 15 0.59 -16.59 -8.43
CA VAL A 15 1.57 -15.51 -8.57
C VAL A 15 1.81 -14.81 -7.23
N VAL A 16 0.73 -14.55 -6.48
CA VAL A 16 0.75 -13.92 -5.15
C VAL A 16 1.40 -14.85 -4.12
N PHE A 17 1.08 -16.14 -4.17
CA PHE A 17 1.66 -17.18 -3.32
C PHE A 17 2.27 -18.28 -4.19
N PRO A 18 3.50 -18.08 -4.71
CA PRO A 18 4.23 -19.16 -5.34
C PRO A 18 4.33 -20.35 -4.37
N ALA A 19 3.99 -21.54 -4.86
CA ALA A 19 3.83 -22.71 -4.00
C ALA A 19 5.12 -23.03 -3.24
N LEU A 20 5.00 -23.18 -1.93
CA LEU A 20 6.02 -23.70 -1.05
C LEU A 20 5.66 -25.13 -0.64
N GLU A 21 6.67 -25.93 -0.30
CA GLU A 21 6.47 -27.34 0.03
C GLU A 21 5.51 -27.53 1.20
N GLN A 22 5.44 -26.59 2.15
CA GLN A 22 4.55 -26.66 3.31
C GLN A 22 3.12 -26.18 3.06
N ASP A 23 2.80 -25.57 1.92
CA ASP A 23 1.46 -25.00 1.70
C ASP A 23 0.41 -26.10 1.62
N ARG A 24 -0.58 -26.07 2.52
CA ARG A 24 -1.68 -27.04 2.53
C ARG A 24 -3.05 -26.40 2.58
N ALA A 25 -3.19 -25.24 3.22
CA ALA A 25 -4.48 -24.60 3.38
C ALA A 25 -4.44 -23.08 3.22
N LEU A 26 -5.53 -22.53 2.70
CA LEU A 26 -5.76 -21.08 2.58
C LEU A 26 -6.96 -20.63 3.42
N ALA A 27 -6.77 -19.61 4.23
CA ALA A 27 -7.82 -18.95 4.99
C ALA A 27 -8.20 -17.63 4.30
N ILE A 28 -9.50 -17.42 4.06
CA ILE A 28 -10.04 -16.10 3.77
C ILE A 28 -10.60 -15.57 5.08
N ILE A 29 -10.19 -14.37 5.49
CA ILE A 29 -10.63 -13.76 6.75
C ILE A 29 -11.38 -12.46 6.47
N VAL A 30 -12.50 -12.27 7.16
CA VAL A 30 -13.32 -11.06 7.07
C VAL A 30 -13.70 -10.56 8.45
N ASP A 31 -13.85 -9.25 8.57
CA ASP A 31 -14.40 -8.60 9.76
C ASP A 31 -15.87 -8.24 9.54
N LEU A 32 -16.65 -8.29 10.61
CA LEU A 32 -18.06 -7.88 10.63
C LEU A 32 -18.26 -6.68 11.54
N PRO A 33 -19.13 -5.74 11.15
CA PRO A 33 -19.54 -4.66 12.05
C PRO A 33 -20.20 -5.26 13.29
N LYS A 34 -20.02 -4.60 14.43
CA LYS A 34 -20.69 -5.04 15.65
C LYS A 34 -22.19 -4.83 15.52
N ARG A 35 -22.58 -3.65 15.04
CA ARG A 35 -23.97 -3.24 14.89
C ARG A 35 -24.26 -2.79 13.46
N ALA A 36 -25.49 -2.92 13.02
CA ALA A 36 -25.87 -2.65 11.62
C ALA A 36 -25.59 -1.20 11.17
N GLU A 37 -25.61 -0.24 12.10
CA GLU A 37 -25.32 1.17 11.83
C GLU A 37 -23.85 1.48 11.53
N GLU A 38 -22.92 0.60 11.92
CA GLU A 38 -21.49 0.71 11.59
C GLU A 38 -21.21 0.27 10.15
N ASP A 39 -22.14 -0.47 9.56
CA ASP A 39 -22.00 -1.05 8.23
C ASP A 39 -22.30 -0.04 7.12
N HIS A 40 -21.74 -0.29 5.94
CA HIS A 40 -21.98 0.53 4.75
C HIS A 40 -22.02 -0.33 3.48
N PRO A 41 -22.55 0.19 2.36
CA PRO A 41 -22.72 -0.60 1.14
C PRO A 41 -21.42 -1.25 0.63
N ALA A 42 -20.28 -0.55 0.71
CA ALA A 42 -18.99 -1.08 0.28
C ALA A 42 -18.53 -2.27 1.14
N TRP A 43 -18.65 -2.18 2.48
CA TRP A 43 -18.26 -3.27 3.38
C TRP A 43 -19.16 -4.50 3.24
N ARG A 44 -20.49 -4.32 3.12
CA ARG A 44 -21.41 -5.43 2.77
C ARG A 44 -21.01 -6.10 1.46
N ARG A 45 -20.67 -5.31 0.45
CA ARG A 45 -20.25 -5.85 -0.84
C ARG A 45 -18.92 -6.59 -0.74
N ARG A 46 -17.96 -6.09 0.06
CA ARG A 46 -16.68 -6.77 0.34
C ARG A 46 -16.90 -8.14 0.98
N ARG A 47 -17.75 -8.24 2.00
CA ARG A 47 -18.08 -9.53 2.65
C ARG A 47 -18.73 -10.51 1.67
N ARG A 48 -19.65 -10.05 0.81
CA ARG A 48 -20.23 -10.89 -0.26
C ARG A 48 -19.20 -11.36 -1.28
N LEU A 49 -18.28 -10.49 -1.69
CA LEU A 49 -17.18 -10.85 -2.58
C LEU A 49 -16.31 -11.93 -1.93
N ALA A 50 -15.88 -11.75 -0.69
CA ALA A 50 -15.08 -12.73 0.05
C ALA A 50 -15.76 -14.11 0.16
N ALA A 51 -17.07 -14.15 0.43
CA ALA A 51 -17.85 -15.39 0.43
C ALA A 51 -17.88 -16.05 -0.97
N GLY A 52 -18.04 -15.26 -2.04
CA GLY A 52 -17.95 -15.75 -3.42
C GLY A 52 -16.55 -16.28 -3.77
N TRP A 53 -15.50 -15.61 -3.30
CA TRP A 53 -14.11 -16.04 -3.49
C TRP A 53 -13.86 -17.35 -2.75
N HIS A 54 -14.35 -17.49 -1.53
CA HIS A 54 -14.29 -18.74 -0.76
C HIS A 54 -14.95 -19.88 -1.54
N ALA A 55 -16.20 -19.71 -1.98
CA ALA A 55 -16.94 -20.75 -2.70
C ALA A 55 -16.19 -21.21 -3.97
N MET A 56 -15.65 -20.25 -4.73
CA MET A 56 -14.90 -20.55 -5.95
C MET A 56 -13.53 -21.19 -5.65
N LEU A 57 -12.74 -20.67 -4.69
CA LEU A 57 -11.41 -21.19 -4.37
C LEU A 57 -11.50 -22.57 -3.71
N ALA A 58 -12.47 -22.80 -2.81
CA ALA A 58 -12.67 -24.09 -2.16
C ALA A 58 -13.00 -25.19 -3.18
N ALA A 59 -13.83 -24.90 -4.18
CA ALA A 59 -14.12 -25.82 -5.27
C ALA A 59 -12.89 -26.16 -6.14
N GLN A 60 -11.85 -25.32 -6.09
CA GLN A 60 -10.62 -25.47 -6.88
C GLN A 60 -9.36 -25.73 -6.04
N ALA A 61 -9.51 -26.03 -4.74
CA ALA A 61 -8.38 -26.18 -3.81
C ALA A 61 -7.31 -27.16 -4.35
N ALA A 62 -7.74 -28.31 -4.88
CA ALA A 62 -6.85 -29.31 -5.45
C ALA A 62 -6.04 -28.79 -6.65
N GLN A 63 -6.59 -27.88 -7.48
CA GLN A 63 -5.86 -27.28 -8.59
C GLN A 63 -4.77 -26.30 -8.14
N LEU A 64 -4.89 -25.79 -6.91
CA LEU A 64 -3.90 -24.94 -6.25
C LEU A 64 -2.88 -25.76 -5.43
N GLY A 65 -3.02 -27.10 -5.40
CA GLY A 65 -2.23 -27.95 -4.52
C GLY A 65 -2.61 -27.84 -3.04
N LEU A 66 -3.78 -27.26 -2.75
CA LEU A 66 -4.29 -27.09 -1.40
C LEU A 66 -5.24 -28.23 -1.05
N GLN A 67 -5.21 -28.64 0.22
CA GLN A 67 -6.14 -29.58 0.83
C GLN A 67 -7.44 -28.89 1.24
N GLU A 68 -7.36 -27.60 1.59
CA GLU A 68 -8.50 -26.85 2.12
C GLU A 68 -8.42 -25.37 1.76
N VAL A 69 -9.60 -24.77 1.53
CA VAL A 69 -9.81 -23.33 1.61
C VAL A 69 -10.97 -23.09 2.57
N ALA A 70 -10.78 -22.24 3.57
CA ALA A 70 -11.78 -21.96 4.59
C ALA A 70 -12.06 -20.46 4.71
N LEU A 71 -13.29 -20.11 5.11
CA LEU A 71 -13.71 -18.76 5.43
C LEU A 71 -13.81 -18.58 6.94
N PHE A 72 -13.13 -17.57 7.47
CA PHE A 72 -13.20 -17.18 8.86
C PHE A 72 -13.72 -15.75 9.01
N ALA A 73 -14.45 -15.52 10.09
CA ALA A 73 -15.10 -14.26 10.41
C ALA A 73 -14.85 -13.87 11.86
N TYR A 74 -14.69 -12.57 12.13
CA TYR A 74 -14.53 -12.04 13.47
C TYR A 74 -15.18 -10.66 13.63
N GLU A 75 -15.41 -10.24 14.88
CA GLU A 75 -15.91 -8.88 15.19
C GLU A 75 -14.86 -7.82 14.87
N ASN A 76 -15.23 -6.81 14.10
CA ASN A 76 -14.37 -5.70 13.73
C ASN A 76 -13.78 -5.00 14.97
N VAL A 77 -12.50 -4.64 14.87
CA VAL A 77 -11.66 -4.10 15.96
C VAL A 77 -11.61 -2.56 16.02
N GLY A 78 -12.37 -1.89 15.17
CA GLY A 78 -12.63 -0.45 15.13
C GLY A 78 -11.51 0.44 14.56
N PHE A 79 -10.28 -0.08 14.43
CA PHE A 79 -9.14 0.71 13.99
C PHE A 79 -8.22 -0.10 13.06
N ASN A 80 -7.61 0.60 12.09
CA ASN A 80 -6.53 0.06 11.28
C ASN A 80 -5.38 -0.41 12.18
N ASN A 81 -4.92 -1.64 11.94
CA ASN A 81 -3.78 -2.28 12.60
C ASN A 81 -3.94 -2.52 14.11
N ALA A 82 -5.17 -2.52 14.63
CA ALA A 82 -5.45 -2.99 15.99
C ALA A 82 -5.25 -4.52 16.12
N ASP A 83 -5.03 -4.99 17.34
CA ASP A 83 -4.90 -6.42 17.63
C ASP A 83 -6.16 -7.19 17.21
N LEU A 84 -5.96 -8.33 16.53
CA LEU A 84 -7.06 -9.19 16.09
C LEU A 84 -7.64 -9.98 17.27
N PRO A 85 -8.95 -10.32 17.27
CA PRO A 85 -9.54 -11.15 18.32
C PRO A 85 -8.84 -12.50 18.43
N THR A 86 -8.80 -13.07 19.64
CA THR A 86 -8.12 -14.35 19.90
C THR A 86 -8.89 -15.56 19.40
N ALA A 87 -10.16 -15.41 19.03
CA ALA A 87 -11.00 -16.48 18.49
C ALA A 87 -11.86 -15.97 17.34
N TRP A 88 -11.95 -16.76 16.27
CA TRP A 88 -12.69 -16.46 15.04
C TRP A 88 -13.69 -17.58 14.77
N LEU A 89 -14.73 -17.28 14.01
CA LEU A 89 -15.69 -18.29 13.59
C LEU A 89 -15.36 -18.82 12.21
N ARG A 90 -15.23 -20.14 12.07
CA ARG A 90 -15.17 -20.82 10.78
C ARG A 90 -16.57 -20.91 10.20
N VAL A 91 -16.82 -20.22 9.10
CA VAL A 91 -18.15 -20.07 8.49
C VAL A 91 -18.37 -21.15 7.44
N ALA A 92 -19.51 -21.84 7.50
CA ALA A 92 -19.83 -22.92 6.57
C ALA A 92 -20.53 -22.43 5.29
N ASP A 93 -21.53 -21.55 5.43
CA ASP A 93 -22.42 -21.15 4.34
C ASP A 93 -22.39 -19.63 4.09
N ALA A 94 -23.24 -18.89 4.80
CA ALA A 94 -23.42 -17.45 4.60
C ALA A 94 -22.83 -16.65 5.77
N LEU A 95 -22.23 -15.51 5.45
CA LEU A 95 -21.83 -14.53 6.47
C LEU A 95 -23.06 -13.78 6.99
N PRO A 96 -23.22 -13.59 8.32
CA PRO A 96 -24.23 -12.72 8.86
C PRO A 96 -23.95 -11.25 8.52
N GLU A 97 -24.94 -10.39 8.75
CA GLU A 97 -24.77 -8.95 8.54
C GLU A 97 -23.86 -8.32 9.62
N THR A 98 -23.93 -8.81 10.86
CA THR A 98 -23.22 -8.30 12.05
C THR A 98 -22.55 -9.41 12.85
N SER A 99 -21.59 -9.05 13.71
CA SER A 99 -20.92 -10.00 14.61
C SER A 99 -21.83 -10.52 15.74
N GLU A 100 -22.89 -9.80 16.12
CA GLU A 100 -23.81 -10.19 17.21
C GLU A 100 -24.46 -11.56 17.00
N THR A 101 -24.72 -11.92 15.74
CA THR A 101 -25.31 -13.21 15.37
C THR A 101 -24.29 -14.21 14.87
N LEU A 102 -23.01 -13.84 14.82
CA LEU A 102 -21.94 -14.62 14.19
C LEU A 102 -21.85 -16.03 14.75
N SER A 103 -21.96 -16.22 16.06
CA SER A 103 -21.89 -17.52 16.72
C SER A 103 -22.89 -18.58 16.21
N GLN A 104 -23.93 -18.16 15.47
CA GLN A 104 -24.95 -19.05 14.90
C GLN A 104 -24.56 -19.60 13.50
N PHE A 105 -23.48 -19.12 12.89
CA PHE A 105 -23.15 -19.36 11.48
C PHE A 105 -21.91 -20.25 11.26
N GLY A 106 -21.42 -20.90 12.31
CA GLY A 106 -20.18 -21.64 12.21
C GLY A 106 -19.58 -22.08 13.55
N GLU A 107 -18.35 -22.54 13.50
CA GLU A 107 -17.63 -23.11 14.64
C GLU A 107 -16.54 -22.17 15.13
N LEU A 108 -16.51 -21.90 16.43
CA LEU A 108 -15.48 -21.06 17.03
C LEU A 108 -14.13 -21.80 17.05
N GLN A 109 -13.07 -21.11 16.62
CA GLN A 109 -11.70 -21.61 16.65
C GLN A 109 -10.75 -20.53 17.18
N GLU A 110 -9.75 -20.96 17.95
CA GLU A 110 -8.72 -20.06 18.44
C GLU A 110 -7.83 -19.58 17.28
N ALA A 111 -7.58 -18.28 17.21
CA ALA A 111 -6.79 -17.66 16.14
C ALA A 111 -5.39 -18.27 16.04
N GLU A 112 -4.76 -18.60 17.18
CA GLU A 112 -3.45 -19.27 17.18
C GLU A 112 -3.47 -20.66 16.52
N GLN A 113 -4.58 -21.40 16.65
CA GLN A 113 -4.75 -22.68 15.97
C GLN A 113 -4.94 -22.47 14.47
N ILE A 114 -5.72 -21.47 14.07
CA ILE A 114 -5.90 -21.09 12.66
C ILE A 114 -4.54 -20.69 12.05
N PHE A 115 -3.77 -19.83 12.71
CA PHE A 115 -2.44 -19.42 12.24
C PHE A 115 -1.45 -20.58 12.10
N SER A 116 -1.57 -21.60 12.95
CA SER A 116 -0.71 -22.79 12.89
C SER A 116 -1.13 -23.76 11.77
N ASN A 117 -2.42 -23.84 11.46
CA ASN A 117 -2.97 -24.82 10.51
C ASN A 117 -3.02 -24.29 9.07
N PHE A 118 -3.11 -22.98 8.86
CA PHE A 118 -3.20 -22.35 7.54
C PHE A 118 -1.89 -21.65 7.17
N GLN A 119 -1.43 -21.84 5.93
CA GLN A 119 -0.16 -21.27 5.45
C GLN A 119 -0.37 -20.02 4.59
N LEU A 120 -1.58 -19.85 4.04
CA LEU A 120 -1.93 -18.72 3.18
C LEU A 120 -3.15 -17.99 3.73
N PHE A 121 -3.12 -16.67 3.71
CA PHE A 121 -4.24 -15.84 4.15
C PHE A 121 -4.60 -14.78 3.10
N LEU A 122 -5.90 -14.64 2.82
CA LEU A 122 -6.48 -13.48 2.14
C LEU A 122 -7.32 -12.71 3.15
N ALA A 123 -7.10 -11.42 3.31
CA ALA A 123 -7.81 -10.61 4.31
C ALA A 123 -8.49 -9.37 3.71
N PRO A 124 -9.62 -9.54 2.98
CA PRO A 124 -10.47 -8.43 2.55
C PRO A 124 -11.31 -7.88 3.71
N THR A 125 -10.68 -7.07 4.57
CA THR A 125 -11.27 -6.50 5.78
C THR A 125 -11.63 -5.01 5.60
N GLU A 126 -12.50 -4.46 6.44
CA GLU A 126 -12.77 -3.02 6.50
C GLU A 126 -11.57 -2.26 7.06
N HIS A 127 -11.10 -2.66 8.24
CA HIS A 127 -9.87 -2.10 8.80
C HIS A 127 -8.65 -2.96 8.49
N SER A 128 -7.50 -2.34 8.30
CA SER A 128 -6.25 -3.02 8.00
C SER A 128 -5.86 -4.02 9.09
N ALA A 129 -5.73 -5.28 8.70
CA ALA A 129 -5.15 -6.35 9.51
C ALA A 129 -3.64 -6.54 9.22
N THR A 130 -3.00 -5.62 8.50
CA THR A 130 -1.65 -5.83 7.95
C THR A 130 -0.59 -5.96 9.05
N ALA A 131 -0.57 -5.05 10.04
CA ALA A 131 0.40 -5.11 11.13
C ALA A 131 0.23 -6.35 12.03
N PRO A 132 -0.97 -6.68 12.56
CA PRO A 132 -1.12 -7.88 13.38
C PRO A 132 -0.85 -9.16 12.58
N LEU A 133 -1.20 -9.23 11.29
CA LEU A 133 -0.83 -10.36 10.44
C LEU A 133 0.67 -10.40 10.12
N LYS A 134 1.38 -9.28 10.00
CA LYS A 134 2.86 -9.27 9.89
C LYS A 134 3.52 -9.86 11.13
N VAL A 135 3.03 -9.53 12.33
CA VAL A 135 3.54 -10.08 13.59
C VAL A 135 3.29 -11.58 13.66
N ASN A 136 2.04 -12.00 13.41
CA ASN A 136 1.66 -13.41 13.49
C ASN A 136 2.24 -14.25 12.34
N GLY A 137 2.37 -13.69 11.14
CA GLY A 137 2.99 -14.34 9.99
C GLY A 137 4.44 -14.68 10.27
N LYS A 138 5.21 -13.75 10.86
CA LYS A 138 6.57 -14.05 11.33
C LYS A 138 6.62 -15.12 12.42
N LYS A 139 5.65 -15.12 13.34
CA LYS A 139 5.55 -16.07 14.46
C LYS A 139 5.21 -17.50 13.98
N TYR A 140 4.25 -17.64 13.08
CA TYR A 140 3.68 -18.93 12.67
C TYR A 140 4.11 -19.40 11.28
N GLY A 141 4.82 -18.56 10.51
CA GLY A 141 5.35 -18.90 9.20
C GLY A 141 4.34 -18.85 8.05
N PHE A 142 3.13 -18.32 8.26
CA PHE A 142 2.16 -18.14 7.17
C PHE A 142 2.48 -16.89 6.33
N ARG A 143 1.91 -16.85 5.12
CA ARG A 143 1.93 -15.69 4.22
C ARG A 143 0.54 -15.08 4.11
N ALA A 144 0.44 -13.77 3.94
CA ALA A 144 -0.85 -13.10 3.86
C ALA A 144 -0.90 -11.94 2.87
N ALA A 145 -2.00 -11.89 2.12
CA ALA A 145 -2.38 -10.76 1.28
C ALA A 145 -3.53 -10.01 1.96
N THR A 146 -3.25 -8.82 2.50
CA THR A 146 -4.23 -7.98 3.18
C THR A 146 -4.84 -6.98 2.21
N MET A 147 -6.15 -6.76 2.30
CA MET A 147 -6.89 -5.93 1.35
C MET A 147 -7.81 -4.95 2.13
N PRO A 148 -7.23 -4.04 2.94
CA PRO A 148 -7.99 -3.11 3.77
C PRO A 148 -8.91 -2.24 2.93
N GLY A 149 -10.16 -2.09 3.34
CA GLY A 149 -11.10 -1.23 2.64
C GLY A 149 -11.46 -1.75 1.23
N PHE A 150 -11.02 -2.94 0.81
CA PHE A 150 -11.10 -3.39 -0.59
C PHE A 150 -12.44 -3.11 -1.25
N HIS A 151 -12.40 -2.34 -2.34
CA HIS A 151 -13.56 -2.02 -3.17
C HIS A 151 -13.52 -2.86 -4.45
N ALA A 152 -14.67 -3.24 -5.00
CA ALA A 152 -14.66 -4.07 -6.22
C ALA A 152 -14.09 -3.34 -7.44
N ASP A 153 -14.01 -2.01 -7.40
CA ASP A 153 -13.37 -1.22 -8.45
C ASP A 153 -11.84 -1.40 -8.45
N MET A 154 -11.29 -2.07 -7.42
CA MET A 154 -9.90 -2.54 -7.38
C MET A 154 -9.69 -3.87 -8.12
N ILE A 155 -10.74 -4.58 -8.54
CA ILE A 155 -10.61 -5.87 -9.24
C ILE A 155 -9.77 -5.78 -10.53
N PRO A 156 -9.85 -4.72 -11.36
CA PRO A 156 -8.92 -4.54 -12.48
C PRO A 156 -7.45 -4.61 -12.07
N ALA A 157 -7.08 -4.07 -10.90
CA ALA A 157 -5.72 -4.12 -10.37
C ALA A 157 -5.31 -5.53 -9.89
N LEU A 158 -6.27 -6.45 -9.70
CA LEU A 158 -5.97 -7.86 -9.47
C LEU A 158 -5.72 -8.64 -10.77
N ARG A 159 -6.07 -8.08 -11.94
CA ARG A 159 -5.88 -8.71 -13.26
C ARG A 159 -4.54 -8.38 -13.91
N VAL A 160 -3.82 -7.40 -13.39
CA VAL A 160 -2.52 -7.00 -13.94
C VAL A 160 -1.54 -8.18 -13.90
N ASP A 161 -0.57 -8.16 -14.80
CA ASP A 161 0.49 -9.15 -14.80
C ASP A 161 1.46 -8.86 -13.64
N TYR A 162 1.20 -9.49 -12.49
CA TYR A 162 2.01 -9.34 -11.28
C TYR A 162 3.46 -9.81 -11.43
N GLU A 163 3.76 -10.66 -12.43
CA GLU A 163 5.15 -11.00 -12.75
C GLU A 163 5.84 -9.80 -13.40
N GLN A 164 5.22 -9.19 -14.42
CA GLN A 164 5.75 -7.97 -15.03
C GLN A 164 5.82 -6.80 -14.06
N VAL A 165 4.82 -6.62 -13.19
CA VAL A 165 4.86 -5.64 -12.10
C VAL A 165 6.11 -5.91 -11.25
N PHE A 166 6.27 -7.13 -10.75
CA PHE A 166 7.42 -7.49 -9.91
C PHE A 166 8.77 -7.19 -10.57
N GLN A 167 8.95 -7.49 -11.86
CA GLN A 167 10.20 -7.19 -12.57
C GLN A 167 10.47 -5.68 -12.63
N ARG A 168 9.45 -4.86 -12.89
CA ARG A 168 9.58 -3.38 -12.88
C ARG A 168 9.96 -2.85 -11.50
N LEU A 169 9.38 -3.42 -10.45
CA LEU A 169 9.69 -3.04 -9.08
C LEU A 169 11.12 -3.42 -8.67
N LEU A 170 11.59 -4.62 -9.04
CA LEU A 170 12.98 -5.01 -8.80
C LEU A 170 13.97 -4.07 -9.51
N LEU A 171 13.67 -3.66 -10.74
CA LEU A 171 14.48 -2.67 -11.47
C LEU A 171 14.52 -1.32 -10.74
N LEU A 172 13.38 -0.85 -10.23
CA LEU A 172 13.33 0.39 -9.43
C LEU A 172 14.15 0.23 -8.14
N LYS A 173 14.01 -0.90 -7.43
CA LYS A 173 14.76 -1.17 -6.21
C LYS A 173 16.26 -1.15 -6.44
N GLU A 174 16.74 -1.84 -7.49
CA GLU A 174 18.17 -1.83 -7.85
C GLU A 174 18.69 -0.41 -8.07
N LYS A 175 17.93 0.43 -8.78
CA LYS A 175 18.32 1.81 -9.05
C LYS A 175 18.34 2.66 -7.79
N LEU A 176 17.33 2.53 -6.94
CA LEU A 176 17.18 3.29 -5.70
C LEU A 176 18.21 2.89 -4.64
N ASP A 177 18.48 1.59 -4.47
CA ASP A 177 19.47 1.08 -3.50
C ASP A 177 20.89 1.63 -3.75
N ASN A 178 21.19 1.99 -4.99
CA ASN A 178 22.51 2.49 -5.40
C ASN A 178 22.58 4.02 -5.48
N ALA A 179 21.44 4.72 -5.42
CA ALA A 179 21.40 6.17 -5.56
C ALA A 179 21.66 6.87 -4.21
N GLU A 180 22.33 8.03 -4.26
CA GLU A 180 22.53 8.89 -3.10
C GLU A 180 21.48 10.00 -3.01
N GLN A 181 20.90 10.40 -4.15
CA GLN A 181 19.89 11.45 -4.21
C GLN A 181 18.84 11.18 -5.30
N ALA A 182 17.64 11.73 -5.09
CA ALA A 182 16.65 11.93 -6.14
C ALA A 182 16.39 13.43 -6.33
N GLU A 183 16.66 13.92 -7.54
CA GLU A 183 16.34 15.27 -7.98
C GLU A 183 15.02 15.27 -8.75
N ILE A 184 14.10 16.16 -8.39
CA ILE A 184 12.80 16.27 -9.03
C ILE A 184 12.54 17.71 -9.45
N ALA A 185 12.12 17.88 -10.70
CA ALA A 185 11.58 19.12 -11.24
C ALA A 185 10.08 18.95 -11.46
N PHE A 186 9.30 19.82 -10.83
CA PHE A 186 7.86 19.93 -11.01
C PHE A 186 7.53 21.17 -11.83
N THR A 187 6.40 21.11 -12.54
CA THR A 187 5.74 22.31 -13.05
C THR A 187 4.29 22.34 -12.57
N VAL A 188 3.88 23.51 -12.08
CA VAL A 188 2.50 23.78 -11.66
C VAL A 188 1.82 24.67 -12.69
N ASP A 189 0.63 24.25 -13.15
CA ASP A 189 -0.17 24.88 -14.20
C ASP A 189 0.63 25.21 -15.48
N HIS A 190 1.66 24.40 -15.78
CA HIS A 190 2.62 24.63 -16.88
C HIS A 190 3.34 25.99 -16.83
N ARG A 191 3.41 26.64 -15.67
CA ARG A 191 3.93 28.01 -15.51
C ARG A 191 4.99 28.14 -14.44
N ARG A 192 4.77 27.52 -13.28
CA ARG A 192 5.67 27.67 -12.14
C ARG A 192 6.52 26.43 -11.99
N GLU A 193 7.83 26.61 -12.04
CA GLU A 193 8.79 25.55 -11.75
C GLU A 193 9.04 25.45 -10.24
N CYS A 194 9.17 24.23 -9.75
CA CYS A 194 9.56 23.92 -8.38
C CYS A 194 10.56 22.76 -8.43
N THR A 195 11.57 22.79 -7.56
CA THR A 195 12.59 21.74 -7.50
C THR A 195 12.65 21.15 -6.10
N MET A 196 12.91 19.85 -6.03
CA MET A 196 13.11 19.10 -4.81
C MET A 196 14.34 18.20 -4.95
N VAL A 197 15.11 18.11 -3.89
CA VAL A 197 16.15 17.10 -3.70
C VAL A 197 15.73 16.24 -2.52
N PHE A 198 15.78 14.93 -2.69
CA PHE A 198 15.67 13.95 -1.62
C PHE A 198 16.98 13.24 -1.43
N ASP A 199 17.43 13.19 -0.17
CA ASP A 199 18.62 12.48 0.25
C ASP A 199 18.28 10.99 0.44
N LEU A 200 18.95 10.10 -0.28
CA LEU A 200 18.73 8.65 -0.23
C LEU A 200 19.87 7.90 0.47
N ARG A 201 20.89 8.62 0.94
CA ARG A 201 22.03 8.00 1.62
C ARG A 201 21.57 7.16 2.81
N HIS A 202 22.28 6.07 3.08
CA HIS A 202 22.02 5.20 4.24
C HIS A 202 20.67 4.45 4.23
N ARG A 203 19.98 4.42 3.09
CA ARG A 203 18.65 3.81 2.96
C ARG A 203 18.69 2.69 1.94
N GLN A 204 17.69 1.81 2.04
CA GLN A 204 17.43 0.77 1.06
C GLN A 204 15.96 0.85 0.69
N ALA A 205 15.68 0.66 -0.59
CA ALA A 205 14.33 0.60 -1.09
C ALA A 205 13.68 -0.75 -0.71
N THR A 206 12.36 -0.75 -0.57
CA THR A 206 11.55 -1.95 -0.32
C THR A 206 10.59 -2.15 -1.47
N VAL A 207 10.44 -3.41 -1.89
CA VAL A 207 9.49 -3.79 -2.94
C VAL A 207 8.18 -4.23 -2.30
N SER A 208 7.09 -3.56 -2.67
CA SER A 208 5.72 -3.96 -2.40
C SER A 208 5.14 -4.51 -3.70
N SER A 209 5.37 -5.80 -3.95
CA SER A 209 5.00 -6.46 -5.21
C SER A 209 3.68 -7.21 -5.18
N GLY A 210 3.10 -7.41 -3.99
CA GLY A 210 1.93 -8.28 -3.83
C GLY A 210 2.27 -9.76 -4.05
N ARG A 211 3.55 -10.13 -3.99
CA ARG A 211 4.03 -11.51 -4.04
C ARG A 211 4.73 -11.84 -2.75
N PHE A 212 4.33 -12.96 -2.15
CA PHE A 212 4.81 -13.45 -0.87
C PHE A 212 5.57 -14.74 -1.15
N LEU A 213 6.87 -14.62 -1.38
CA LEU A 213 7.77 -15.69 -1.80
C LEU A 213 8.23 -16.55 -0.62
N GLN A 214 8.33 -15.96 0.57
CA GLN A 214 8.88 -16.63 1.76
C GLN A 214 7.85 -16.72 2.89
N ALA A 215 7.97 -17.76 3.71
CA ALA A 215 7.19 -17.92 4.93
C ALA A 215 7.33 -16.68 5.83
N GLY A 216 6.21 -16.19 6.37
CA GLY A 216 6.16 -14.99 7.20
C GLY A 216 6.02 -13.66 6.45
N GLU A 217 6.00 -13.67 5.12
CA GLU A 217 5.78 -12.45 4.33
C GLU A 217 4.28 -12.08 4.29
N VAL A 218 4.01 -10.83 4.67
CA VAL A 218 2.66 -10.26 4.70
C VAL A 218 2.67 -8.85 4.15
N GLY A 219 1.71 -8.54 3.28
CA GLY A 219 1.59 -7.22 2.66
C GLY A 219 0.26 -7.03 1.94
N ASN A 220 0.14 -5.89 1.28
CA ASN A 220 -1.12 -5.48 0.68
C ASN A 220 -1.37 -6.14 -0.68
N LEU A 221 -2.66 -6.31 -1.02
CA LEU A 221 -3.14 -6.63 -2.35
C LEU A 221 -4.41 -5.79 -2.63
N PRO A 222 -4.53 -5.07 -3.76
CA PRO A 222 -3.53 -4.88 -4.82
C PRO A 222 -2.22 -4.28 -4.32
N SER A 223 -1.18 -4.49 -5.10
CA SER A 223 0.17 -3.99 -4.82
C SER A 223 0.81 -3.53 -6.12
N GLY A 224 2.00 -2.95 -6.08
CA GLY A 224 2.62 -2.44 -7.30
C GLY A 224 3.53 -1.25 -7.12
N GLU A 225 4.33 -1.20 -6.06
CA GLU A 225 5.27 -0.11 -5.87
C GLU A 225 6.64 -0.58 -5.36
N THR A 226 7.64 0.28 -5.56
CA THR A 226 8.87 0.25 -4.78
C THR A 226 8.95 1.56 -4.04
N TYR A 227 9.33 1.53 -2.77
CA TYR A 227 9.44 2.74 -1.97
C TYR A 227 10.76 2.82 -1.23
N ILE A 228 11.17 4.03 -0.87
CA ILE A 228 12.35 4.29 -0.05
C ILE A 228 12.05 5.45 0.90
N VAL A 229 12.41 5.31 2.17
CA VAL A 229 12.33 6.41 3.13
C VAL A 229 13.54 7.33 2.90
N PRO A 230 13.36 8.63 2.63
CA PRO A 230 14.50 9.57 2.58
C PRO A 230 15.35 9.53 3.86
N TYR A 231 16.63 9.87 3.76
CA TYR A 231 17.47 10.04 4.93
C TYR A 231 16.94 11.19 5.79
N GLU A 232 16.64 10.93 7.06
CA GLU A 232 15.93 11.88 7.92
C GLU A 232 16.89 12.76 8.73
N GLY A 233 18.21 12.54 8.59
CA GLY A 233 19.23 13.26 9.33
C GLY A 233 19.51 12.70 10.72
N GLU A 234 19.19 11.42 10.95
CA GLU A 234 19.34 10.77 12.25
C GLU A 234 20.75 10.22 12.55
N LYS A 235 21.71 10.39 11.63
CA LYS A 235 23.15 10.12 11.85
C LYS A 235 23.92 11.44 12.02
N GLU A 236 25.25 11.41 11.83
CA GLU A 236 26.11 12.58 12.08
C GLU A 236 25.85 13.74 11.12
N GLU A 237 25.77 13.46 9.81
CA GLU A 237 25.52 14.49 8.80
C GLU A 237 24.02 14.82 8.68
N PRO A 238 23.63 16.10 8.54
CA PRO A 238 22.25 16.46 8.33
C PRO A 238 21.72 15.95 6.98
N SER A 239 20.42 15.68 6.92
CA SER A 239 19.74 15.36 5.66
C SER A 239 19.86 16.51 4.65
N ALA A 240 20.21 16.16 3.41
CA ALA A 240 20.22 17.05 2.27
C ALA A 240 18.84 17.21 1.60
N THR A 241 17.78 16.59 2.14
CA THR A 241 16.42 16.74 1.59
C THR A 241 15.92 18.17 1.75
N GLU A 242 15.76 18.88 0.63
CA GLU A 242 15.33 20.28 0.59
C GLU A 242 14.66 20.69 -0.74
N GLY A 243 13.89 21.77 -0.72
CA GLY A 243 13.28 22.35 -1.91
C GLY A 243 11.86 22.86 -1.69
N ILE A 244 11.11 22.97 -2.79
CA ILE A 244 9.70 23.33 -2.78
C ILE A 244 8.89 22.15 -3.34
N LEU A 245 8.07 21.53 -2.51
CA LEU A 245 7.18 20.45 -2.90
C LEU A 245 5.77 21.01 -3.19
N PRO A 246 5.34 21.08 -4.47
CA PRO A 246 3.98 21.46 -4.81
C PRO A 246 3.02 20.29 -4.54
N VAL A 247 1.84 20.59 -4.02
CA VAL A 247 0.76 19.61 -3.76
C VAL A 247 -0.57 20.23 -4.13
N GLN A 248 -1.38 19.52 -4.91
CA GLN A 248 -2.77 19.87 -5.14
C GLN A 248 -3.68 19.17 -4.12
N VAL A 249 -4.58 19.91 -3.48
CA VAL A 249 -5.62 19.38 -2.58
C VAL A 249 -6.97 19.97 -2.96
N GLY A 250 -7.80 19.19 -3.65
CA GLY A 250 -9.01 19.70 -4.30
C GLY A 250 -8.64 20.84 -5.26
N GLU A 251 -9.22 22.02 -5.07
CA GLU A 251 -8.92 23.22 -5.85
C GLU A 251 -7.71 24.01 -5.31
N SER A 252 -7.24 23.68 -4.10
CA SER A 252 -6.11 24.40 -3.47
C SER A 252 -4.77 23.93 -4.04
N LEU A 253 -3.82 24.86 -4.15
CA LEU A 253 -2.42 24.58 -4.44
C LEU A 253 -1.56 24.96 -3.25
N LEU A 254 -0.77 24.00 -2.79
CA LEU A 254 0.13 24.14 -1.66
C LEU A 254 1.57 24.03 -2.13
N TYR A 255 2.46 24.82 -1.55
CA TYR A 255 3.89 24.82 -1.80
C TYR A 255 4.61 24.69 -0.47
N TYR A 256 5.01 23.47 -0.14
CA TYR A 256 5.73 23.18 1.10
C TYR A 256 7.21 23.53 0.92
N THR A 257 7.74 24.36 1.80
CA THR A 257 9.19 24.60 1.88
C THR A 257 9.81 23.51 2.73
N ILE A 258 10.56 22.61 2.10
CA ILE A 258 11.22 21.48 2.74
C ILE A 258 12.66 21.86 3.08
N LYS A 259 13.08 21.59 4.32
CA LYS A 259 14.46 21.79 4.77
C LYS A 259 14.86 20.73 5.79
N ARG A 260 15.93 19.99 5.48
CA ARG A 260 16.46 18.89 6.28
C ARG A 260 15.36 17.87 6.59
N ASN A 261 14.81 17.29 5.52
CA ASN A 261 13.75 16.28 5.56
C ASN A 261 12.41 16.68 6.18
N ARG A 262 12.17 17.98 6.41
CA ARG A 262 10.93 18.45 7.04
C ARG A 262 10.33 19.63 6.31
N ALA A 263 9.02 19.56 6.07
CA ALA A 263 8.20 20.71 5.74
C ALA A 263 8.22 21.72 6.89
N ARG A 264 8.73 22.92 6.62
CA ARG A 264 8.88 24.00 7.60
C ARG A 264 7.77 25.04 7.51
N SER A 265 7.21 25.20 6.33
CA SER A 265 6.12 26.10 6.06
C SER A 265 5.38 25.63 4.82
N VAL A 266 4.15 26.11 4.67
CA VAL A 266 3.35 25.94 3.47
C VAL A 266 2.79 27.30 3.07
N ALA A 267 2.85 27.60 1.78
CA ALA A 267 2.21 28.76 1.17
C ALA A 267 1.38 28.29 -0.02
N GLY A 268 0.57 29.17 -0.61
CA GLY A 268 -0.17 28.84 -1.82
C GLY A 268 -1.52 29.53 -1.91
N GLU A 269 -2.45 28.87 -2.59
CA GLU A 269 -3.78 29.39 -2.92
C GLU A 269 -4.85 28.39 -2.50
N GLY A 270 -5.97 28.90 -1.98
CA GLY A 270 -7.13 28.11 -1.57
C GLY A 270 -7.20 27.84 -0.06
N ASP A 271 -8.35 27.31 0.35
CA ASP A 271 -8.73 27.22 1.76
C ASP A 271 -7.87 26.25 2.58
N ALA A 272 -7.21 25.30 1.93
CA ALA A 272 -6.36 24.31 2.59
C ALA A 272 -5.03 24.88 3.13
N VAL A 273 -4.57 26.04 2.65
CA VAL A 273 -3.25 26.59 3.02
C VAL A 273 -3.16 26.85 4.52
N LYS A 274 -4.19 27.48 5.09
CA LYS A 274 -4.20 27.86 6.51
C LYS A 274 -4.25 26.64 7.42
N SER A 275 -5.13 25.68 7.13
CA SER A 275 -5.26 24.47 7.95
C SER A 275 -4.00 23.61 7.90
N GLU A 276 -3.33 23.53 6.75
CA GLU A 276 -2.06 22.82 6.60
C GLU A 276 -0.91 23.52 7.33
N ALA A 277 -0.87 24.86 7.32
CA ALA A 277 0.10 25.63 8.09
C ALA A 277 -0.08 25.43 9.61
N GLU A 278 -1.33 25.53 10.10
CA GLU A 278 -1.67 25.27 11.50
C GLU A 278 -1.34 23.83 11.91
N ARG A 279 -1.57 22.86 11.02
CA ARG A 279 -1.24 21.46 11.27
C ARG A 279 0.26 21.23 11.41
N LEU A 280 1.08 21.84 10.55
CA LEU A 280 2.55 21.77 10.64
C LEU A 280 3.08 22.41 11.93
N GLU A 281 2.48 23.51 12.36
CA GLU A 281 2.84 24.18 13.61
C GLU A 281 2.48 23.33 14.83
N GLN A 282 1.27 22.79 14.86
CA GLN A 282 0.77 21.96 15.97
C GLN A 282 1.44 20.60 16.06
N GLU A 283 1.78 19.99 14.92
CA GLU A 283 2.35 18.66 14.85
C GLU A 283 3.55 18.62 13.89
N PRO A 284 4.75 19.08 14.31
CA PRO A 284 5.92 19.12 13.44
C PRO A 284 6.34 17.77 12.84
N ALA A 285 5.96 16.65 13.48
CA ALA A 285 6.21 15.30 12.96
C ALA A 285 5.40 15.00 11.69
N TYR A 286 4.23 15.62 11.51
CA TYR A 286 3.48 15.54 10.25
C TYR A 286 4.31 16.01 9.05
N GLY A 287 5.17 17.02 9.24
CA GLY A 287 5.99 17.59 8.18
C GLY A 287 7.18 16.72 7.75
N ASN A 288 7.41 15.55 8.34
CA ASN A 288 8.50 14.66 7.95
C ASN A 288 8.28 14.09 6.53
N MET A 289 9.31 14.09 5.68
CA MET A 289 9.28 13.34 4.42
C MET A 289 9.50 11.86 4.75
N ALA A 290 8.41 11.10 4.75
CA ALA A 290 8.35 9.75 5.28
C ALA A 290 8.58 8.67 4.22
N GLU A 291 8.32 8.99 2.95
CA GLU A 291 8.38 8.01 1.86
C GLU A 291 8.54 8.70 0.51
N LEU A 292 9.36 8.10 -0.35
CA LEU A 292 9.25 8.23 -1.81
C LEU A 292 8.79 6.89 -2.36
N GLY A 293 7.57 6.86 -2.86
CA GLY A 293 7.01 5.68 -3.48
C GLY A 293 6.92 5.79 -4.99
N PHE A 294 7.12 4.66 -5.66
CA PHE A 294 7.19 4.54 -7.10
C PHE A 294 6.21 3.44 -7.54
N GLY A 295 4.94 3.81 -7.61
CA GLY A 295 3.87 2.96 -8.15
C GLY A 295 4.02 2.76 -9.65
N VAL A 296 3.60 1.60 -10.18
CA VAL A 296 3.70 1.28 -11.62
C VAL A 296 2.36 0.92 -12.27
N LEU A 297 1.25 0.88 -11.53
CA LEU A 297 -0.01 0.34 -12.03
C LEU A 297 -0.70 1.20 -13.10
N ALA A 298 -0.43 2.51 -13.18
CA ALA A 298 -0.97 3.35 -14.24
C ALA A 298 -0.50 2.90 -15.64
N ASP A 299 0.74 2.39 -15.76
CA ASP A 299 1.27 1.85 -17.02
C ASP A 299 0.54 0.57 -17.46
N PHE A 300 -0.18 -0.09 -16.55
CA PHE A 300 -1.03 -1.25 -16.83
C PHE A 300 -2.50 -0.87 -17.09
N GLY A 301 -2.79 0.43 -17.26
CA GLY A 301 -4.12 0.94 -17.56
C GLY A 301 -5.04 1.03 -16.34
N ILE A 302 -4.51 0.95 -15.12
CA ILE A 302 -5.29 1.16 -13.91
C ILE A 302 -5.49 2.65 -13.68
N MET A 303 -6.72 3.02 -13.33
CA MET A 303 -7.13 4.39 -13.05
C MET A 303 -7.37 4.57 -11.55
N PRO A 304 -7.22 5.79 -11.02
CA PRO A 304 -7.54 6.06 -9.62
C PRO A 304 -9.01 5.85 -9.34
N ILE A 305 -9.31 5.37 -8.13
CA ILE A 305 -10.66 5.14 -7.63
C ILE A 305 -10.96 5.96 -6.37
N GLY A 306 -10.03 6.78 -5.91
CA GLY A 306 -10.15 7.57 -4.69
C GLY A 306 -9.82 6.78 -3.42
N GLU A 307 -9.19 5.61 -3.56
CA GLU A 307 -8.78 4.74 -2.44
C GLU A 307 -7.27 4.64 -2.39
N ILE A 308 -6.67 5.13 -1.30
CA ILE A 308 -5.21 5.23 -1.14
C ILE A 308 -4.51 3.88 -1.37
N LEU A 309 -5.10 2.77 -0.88
CA LEU A 309 -4.58 1.41 -1.07
C LEU A 309 -4.22 1.10 -2.54
N LEU A 310 -5.03 1.58 -3.48
CA LEU A 310 -4.79 1.40 -4.91
C LEU A 310 -4.05 2.60 -5.51
N ASP A 311 -4.51 3.81 -5.21
CA ASP A 311 -4.10 5.01 -5.92
C ASP A 311 -2.60 5.29 -5.70
N GLU A 312 -2.04 4.96 -4.52
CA GLU A 312 -0.61 5.11 -4.24
C GLU A 312 0.26 4.22 -5.17
N LYS A 313 -0.29 3.10 -5.65
CA LYS A 313 0.39 2.18 -6.57
C LYS A 313 0.37 2.63 -8.02
N LEU A 314 -0.27 3.75 -8.35
CA LEU A 314 -0.41 4.21 -9.73
C LEU A 314 0.86 4.85 -10.28
N GLY A 315 1.62 5.55 -9.44
CA GLY A 315 2.76 6.35 -9.89
C GLY A 315 3.63 6.85 -8.75
N PHE A 316 4.47 7.83 -9.07
CA PHE A 316 5.32 8.49 -8.08
C PHE A 316 4.47 9.18 -7.00
N HIS A 317 4.85 9.02 -5.74
CA HIS A 317 4.22 9.72 -4.62
C HIS A 317 5.22 10.07 -3.53
N VAL A 318 4.87 11.07 -2.72
CA VAL A 318 5.64 11.50 -1.55
C VAL A 318 4.78 11.36 -0.30
N GLY A 319 5.23 10.54 0.64
CA GLY A 319 4.59 10.32 1.93
C GLY A 319 5.05 11.33 2.98
N PHE A 320 4.11 11.84 3.78
CA PHE A 320 4.35 12.71 4.93
C PHE A 320 4.10 11.97 6.24
N GLY A 321 4.88 12.30 7.28
CA GLY A 321 4.62 11.87 8.65
C GLY A 321 5.46 10.69 9.14
N ARG A 322 4.79 9.62 9.60
CA ARG A 322 5.40 8.47 10.26
C ARG A 322 6.13 7.57 9.26
N SER A 323 7.35 7.17 9.57
CA SER A 323 8.24 6.41 8.67
C SER A 323 8.90 5.16 9.31
N ASP A 324 8.84 4.98 10.63
CA ASP A 324 9.46 3.85 11.35
C ASP A 324 9.06 2.46 10.80
N HIS A 325 7.79 2.27 10.41
CA HIS A 325 7.31 1.03 9.79
C HIS A 325 7.83 0.78 8.36
N PHE A 326 8.36 1.81 7.72
CA PHE A 326 8.95 1.78 6.38
C PHE A 326 10.49 1.77 6.41
N GLY A 327 11.11 1.80 7.60
CA GLY A 327 12.56 1.82 7.78
C GLY A 327 13.16 3.20 8.11
N GLY A 328 12.32 4.19 8.43
CA GLY A 328 12.72 5.50 8.91
C GLY A 328 12.91 5.59 10.43
N PHE A 329 13.16 6.79 10.94
CA PHE A 329 13.35 7.08 12.36
C PHE A 329 12.08 7.65 13.01
N VAL A 330 11.28 8.44 12.30
CA VAL A 330 10.07 9.07 12.85
C VAL A 330 8.99 8.03 13.15
N GLY A 331 8.81 7.73 14.44
CA GLY A 331 7.80 6.82 14.96
C GLY A 331 6.87 7.50 15.97
N ALA A 332 6.16 6.69 16.76
CA ALA A 332 5.16 7.19 17.72
C ALA A 332 5.70 8.22 18.71
N GLY A 333 6.98 8.11 19.10
CA GLY A 333 7.62 9.02 20.07
C GLY A 333 7.88 10.43 19.55
N GLN A 334 7.73 10.67 18.25
CA GLN A 334 7.90 12.00 17.63
C GLN A 334 6.58 12.75 17.46
N PHE A 335 5.43 12.06 17.57
CA PHE A 335 4.11 12.69 17.49
C PHE A 335 3.63 13.14 18.87
N SER A 336 2.84 14.22 18.93
CA SER A 336 2.32 14.74 20.20
C SER A 336 1.30 13.80 20.88
N ALA A 337 0.58 12.98 20.11
CA ALA A 337 -0.38 12.00 20.62
C ALA A 337 -0.64 10.88 19.59
N PRO A 338 -1.09 9.68 20.01
CA PRO A 338 -1.44 8.60 19.09
C PRO A 338 -2.45 8.99 18.01
N ALA A 339 -3.46 9.80 18.35
CA ALA A 339 -4.48 10.28 17.42
C ALA A 339 -3.96 11.28 16.37
N ARG A 340 -2.73 11.79 16.53
CA ARG A 340 -2.06 12.69 15.58
C ARG A 340 -1.11 11.97 14.64
N MET A 341 -0.80 10.70 14.91
CA MET A 341 0.02 9.88 14.03
C MET A 341 -0.64 9.77 12.66
N VAL A 342 0.13 10.05 11.62
CA VAL A 342 -0.34 10.01 10.25
C VAL A 342 0.79 9.53 9.35
N HIS A 343 0.42 8.79 8.31
CA HIS A 343 1.19 8.63 7.09
C HIS A 343 0.27 9.11 5.96
N LEU A 344 0.73 10.04 5.13
CA LEU A 344 -0.11 10.67 4.10
C LEU A 344 0.62 10.77 2.77
N ASP A 345 0.12 10.03 1.78
CA ASP A 345 0.68 10.01 0.45
C ASP A 345 0.10 11.08 -0.47
N ARG A 346 0.99 11.80 -1.15
CA ARG A 346 0.66 12.75 -2.22
C ARG A 346 1.06 12.13 -3.55
N ILE A 347 0.05 11.72 -4.33
CA ILE A 347 0.23 10.90 -5.53
C ILE A 347 0.34 11.79 -6.76
N TYR A 348 1.51 11.79 -7.40
CA TYR A 348 1.85 12.61 -8.55
C TYR A 348 1.55 11.87 -9.86
N VAL A 349 0.29 11.52 -10.05
CA VAL A 349 -0.25 11.10 -11.34
C VAL A 349 -1.24 12.16 -11.83
N PRO A 350 -1.31 12.47 -13.14
CA PRO A 350 -2.17 13.53 -13.66
C PRO A 350 -3.65 13.39 -13.28
N ALA A 351 -4.13 12.15 -13.09
CA ALA A 351 -5.51 11.89 -12.69
C ALA A 351 -5.79 12.24 -11.20
N CYS A 352 -4.76 12.29 -10.34
CA CYS A 352 -4.89 12.64 -8.92
C CYS A 352 -4.51 14.10 -8.64
N GLN A 353 -3.50 14.63 -9.34
CA GLN A 353 -3.01 16.01 -9.18
C GLN A 353 -2.84 16.69 -10.55
N PRO A 354 -3.92 16.98 -11.29
CA PRO A 354 -3.86 17.46 -12.67
C PRO A 354 -3.13 18.79 -12.87
N ARG A 355 -2.99 19.60 -11.82
CA ARG A 355 -2.29 20.89 -11.87
C ARG A 355 -0.79 20.78 -11.64
N VAL A 356 -0.30 19.62 -11.17
CA VAL A 356 1.11 19.41 -10.83
C VAL A 356 1.67 18.27 -11.67
N SER A 357 2.70 18.57 -12.46
CA SER A 357 3.37 17.59 -13.32
C SER A 357 4.83 17.43 -12.91
N VAL A 358 5.29 16.18 -12.83
CA VAL A 358 6.69 15.78 -12.66
C VAL A 358 7.37 15.87 -14.02
N GLN A 359 8.03 16.99 -14.30
CA GLN A 359 8.75 17.18 -15.56
C GLN A 359 9.94 16.24 -15.66
N GLU A 360 10.68 16.08 -14.57
CA GLU A 360 11.81 15.18 -14.49
C GLU A 360 11.98 14.65 -13.07
N LEU A 361 12.26 13.35 -12.94
CA LEU A 361 12.85 12.75 -11.74
C LEU A 361 14.12 12.03 -12.17
N ALA A 362 15.25 12.36 -11.56
CA ALA A 362 16.53 11.72 -11.82
C ALA A 362 17.20 11.25 -10.52
N LEU A 363 17.87 10.11 -10.59
CA LEU A 363 18.72 9.60 -9.53
C LEU A 363 20.17 10.02 -9.76
N LEU A 364 20.85 10.39 -8.68
CA LEU A 364 22.28 10.69 -8.67
C LEU A 364 23.01 9.63 -7.86
N TYR A 365 24.10 9.14 -8.41
CA TYR A 365 24.94 8.08 -7.84
C TYR A 365 26.25 8.65 -7.30
N ALA A 366 26.90 7.92 -6.41
CA ALA A 366 28.17 8.32 -5.79
C ALA A 366 29.31 8.59 -6.79
N ASP A 367 29.26 7.96 -7.97
CA ASP A 367 30.22 8.14 -9.06
C ASP A 367 29.94 9.38 -9.95
N GLY A 368 28.91 10.17 -9.60
CA GLY A 368 28.47 11.34 -10.36
C GLY A 368 27.58 11.01 -11.55
N ARG A 369 27.24 9.73 -11.80
CA ARG A 369 26.26 9.36 -12.80
C ARG A 369 24.90 9.94 -12.42
N ARG A 370 24.16 10.38 -13.43
CA ARG A 370 22.78 10.88 -13.32
C ARG A 370 21.89 10.08 -14.26
N GLU A 371 20.87 9.44 -13.72
CA GLU A 371 19.96 8.59 -14.48
C GLU A 371 18.53 9.09 -14.35
N ARG A 372 17.90 9.42 -15.48
CA ARG A 372 16.49 9.84 -15.49
C ARG A 372 15.60 8.63 -15.25
N LEU A 373 14.69 8.74 -14.29
CA LEU A 373 13.63 7.75 -14.05
C LEU A 373 12.31 8.18 -14.68
N ILE A 374 11.88 9.42 -14.46
CA ILE A 374 10.60 9.95 -14.94
C ILE A 374 10.86 11.16 -15.83
N GLN A 375 10.11 11.25 -16.93
CA GLN A 375 10.02 12.41 -17.79
C GLN A 375 8.56 12.68 -18.12
N GLN A 376 8.08 13.91 -17.90
CA GLN A 376 6.71 14.32 -18.21
C GLN A 376 5.67 13.30 -17.69
N ASP A 377 5.72 13.05 -16.37
CA ASP A 377 4.83 12.12 -15.65
C ASP A 377 4.93 10.64 -16.07
N ARG A 378 5.94 10.25 -16.86
CA ARG A 378 6.10 8.86 -17.34
C ARG A 378 7.45 8.27 -16.99
N TYR A 379 7.44 7.00 -16.58
CA TYR A 379 8.68 6.24 -16.43
C TYR A 379 9.40 6.08 -17.78
N THR A 380 10.71 6.31 -17.75
CA THR A 380 11.60 6.16 -18.91
C THR A 380 12.39 4.86 -18.88
N VAL A 381 12.49 4.22 -17.70
CA VAL A 381 13.33 3.03 -17.45
C VAL A 381 12.69 1.70 -17.83
N PHE A 382 11.38 1.67 -18.13
CA PHE A 382 10.69 0.43 -18.52
C PHE A 382 10.68 0.17 -20.04
N ALA A 383 11.41 0.98 -20.81
CA ALA A 383 11.54 0.81 -22.26
C ALA A 383 12.30 -0.48 -22.59
N GLY A 384 11.54 -1.51 -23.00
CA GLY A 384 12.03 -2.86 -23.31
C GLY A 384 10.96 -3.97 -23.29
N SER A 385 9.72 -3.67 -22.88
CA SER A 385 8.63 -4.66 -22.74
C SER A 385 7.42 -4.43 -23.66
N ARG A 386 7.55 -3.65 -24.75
CA ARG A 386 6.49 -3.42 -25.75
C ARG A 386 6.69 -4.23 -27.04
N THR A 387 7.19 -5.46 -26.94
CA THR A 387 7.09 -6.44 -28.03
C THR A 387 6.08 -7.50 -27.60
N ASP A 388 5.03 -7.63 -28.42
CA ASP A 388 4.07 -8.76 -28.49
C ASP A 388 2.73 -8.63 -27.76
N LEU A 389 2.08 -7.47 -27.84
CA LEU A 389 0.62 -7.37 -27.68
C LEU A 389 0.03 -6.44 -28.75
N THR A 390 -0.02 -6.95 -29.99
CA THR A 390 -0.94 -6.50 -31.04
C THR A 390 -1.90 -7.63 -31.38
#